data_AF-A0A1H4S0V6-F1
#
_entry.id   AF-A0A1H4S0V6-F1
#
_cell.length_a   1.000
_cell.length_b   1.000
_cell.length_c   1.000
_cell.angle_alpha   90.00
_cell.angle_beta   90.00
_cell.angle_gamma   90.00
#
_symmetry.space_group_name_H-M   'P 1'
#
loop_
_entity.id
_entity.type
_entity.pdbx_description
1 polymer ?
#
loop_
_entity_poly.entity_id
_entity_poly.type
_entity_poly.pdbx_seq_one_letter_code
_entity_poly.pdbx_strand_id
1 'polypeptide(L)'
;MRIIEAYLMTPILYLYKVKKIEDVRFDKKLGEKIKDYDELNDRKGVYEMLKWAEDHPDFHFESIMENAPVRGKLKFTNDEVYSYLMNFKSFMENEEFGLLTDDRPTNRPWEQE
;
A
#
# COMPACT_ATOMS: atom_id res chain seq x y z
N MET A 1 9.26 12.98 7.03
CA MET A 1 7.82 12.82 7.29
C MET A 1 7.00 12.83 6.00
N ARG A 2 6.98 13.91 5.20
CA ARG A 2 6.14 13.97 3.96
C ARG A 2 6.36 12.84 2.94
N ILE A 3 7.58 12.33 2.79
CA ILE A 3 7.88 11.22 1.86
C ILE A 3 7.36 9.88 2.39
N ILE A 4 7.44 9.66 3.71
CA ILE A 4 6.94 8.45 4.38
C ILE A 4 5.43 8.37 4.19
N GLU A 5 4.75 9.46 4.48
CA GLU A 5 3.30 9.60 4.32
C GLU A 5 2.91 9.31 2.86
N ALA A 6 3.58 9.94 1.88
CA ALA A 6 3.22 9.76 0.46
C ALA A 6 3.26 8.30 -0.01
N TYR A 7 4.25 7.50 0.38
CA TYR A 7 4.34 6.10 -0.02
C TYR A 7 3.40 5.18 0.77
N LEU A 8 3.17 5.45 2.06
CA LEU A 8 2.23 4.65 2.87
C LEU A 8 0.76 5.00 2.58
N MET A 9 0.47 6.16 1.98
CA MET A 9 -0.87 6.50 1.51
C MET A 9 -1.40 5.47 0.50
N THR A 10 -0.54 4.91 -0.37
CA THR A 10 -0.93 3.92 -1.39
C THR A 10 -1.56 2.66 -0.78
N PRO A 11 -0.86 1.89 0.10
CA PRO A 11 -1.47 0.74 0.75
C PRO A 11 -2.67 1.16 1.63
N ILE A 12 -2.59 2.26 2.40
CA ILE A 12 -3.69 2.67 3.28
C ILE A 12 -4.97 3.03 2.49
N LEU A 13 -4.85 3.56 1.26
CA LEU A 13 -6.00 3.86 0.42
C LEU A 13 -6.87 2.63 0.10
N TYR A 14 -6.30 1.41 0.09
CA TYR A 14 -7.09 0.19 -0.11
C TYR A 14 -8.03 -0.09 1.06
N LEU A 15 -7.67 0.32 2.28
CA LEU A 15 -8.51 0.15 3.46
C LEU A 15 -9.82 0.95 3.37
N TYR A 16 -9.82 2.08 2.66
CA TYR A 16 -11.05 2.85 2.41
C TYR A 16 -12.05 2.14 1.49
N LYS A 17 -11.64 1.08 0.78
CA LYS A 17 -12.46 0.35 -0.20
C LYS A 17 -13.07 -0.94 0.37
N VAL A 18 -12.68 -1.35 1.57
CA VAL A 18 -13.12 -2.60 2.19
C VAL A 18 -14.05 -2.37 3.37
N LYS A 19 -14.90 -3.37 3.70
CA LYS A 19 -15.82 -3.28 4.84
C LYS A 19 -15.16 -3.69 6.15
N LYS A 20 -14.36 -4.74 6.11
CA LYS A 20 -13.55 -5.24 7.22
C LYS A 20 -12.09 -5.40 6.78
N ILE A 21 -11.16 -5.43 7.72
CA ILE A 21 -9.74 -5.53 7.41
C ILE A 21 -9.41 -6.89 6.77
N GLU A 22 -10.10 -7.95 7.18
CA GLU A 22 -9.95 -9.30 6.66
C GLU A 22 -10.49 -9.46 5.22
N ASP A 23 -11.23 -8.48 4.71
CA ASP A 23 -11.70 -8.47 3.33
C ASP A 23 -10.57 -8.14 2.34
N VAL A 24 -9.42 -7.65 2.82
CA VAL A 24 -8.27 -7.39 1.95
C VAL A 24 -7.64 -8.71 1.52
N ARG A 25 -7.64 -8.95 0.20
CA ARG A 25 -7.08 -10.16 -0.39
C ARG A 25 -5.74 -9.86 -1.05
N PHE A 26 -4.68 -10.44 -0.49
CA PHE A 26 -3.33 -10.45 -1.05
C PHE A 26 -3.21 -11.60 -2.06
N ASP A 27 -3.79 -11.40 -3.23
CA ASP A 27 -3.84 -12.40 -4.30
C ASP A 27 -3.17 -11.91 -5.59
N LYS A 28 -3.07 -12.82 -6.56
CA LYS A 28 -2.51 -12.51 -7.87
C LYS A 28 -3.21 -11.33 -8.55
N LYS A 29 -4.53 -11.17 -8.36
CA LYS A 29 -5.28 -10.07 -8.98
C LYS A 29 -4.88 -8.72 -8.40
N LEU A 30 -4.69 -8.63 -7.08
CA LEU A 30 -4.15 -7.42 -6.46
C LEU A 30 -2.71 -7.17 -6.91
N GLY A 31 -1.89 -8.21 -7.01
CA GLY A 31 -0.49 -8.10 -7.43
C GLY A 31 -0.37 -7.55 -8.86
N GLU A 32 -1.12 -8.13 -9.79
CA GLU A 32 -1.20 -7.65 -11.17
C GLU A 32 -1.69 -6.20 -11.23
N LYS A 33 -2.73 -5.87 -10.46
CA LYS A 33 -3.23 -4.50 -10.38
C LYS A 33 -2.12 -3.53 -9.93
N ILE A 34 -1.40 -3.82 -8.86
CA ILE A 34 -0.33 -2.93 -8.37
C ILE A 34 0.74 -2.73 -9.45
N LYS A 35 1.16 -3.78 -10.14
CA LYS A 35 2.13 -3.67 -11.24
C LYS A 35 1.62 -2.92 -12.47
N ASP A 36 0.31 -2.91 -12.71
CA ASP A 36 -0.30 -2.14 -13.79
C ASP A 36 -0.35 -0.64 -13.47
N TYR A 37 -0.46 -0.25 -12.20
CA TYR A 37 -0.61 1.15 -11.80
C TYR A 37 0.69 1.80 -11.29
N ASP A 38 1.61 1.02 -10.72
CA ASP A 38 2.79 1.53 -10.01
C ASP A 38 4.09 1.06 -10.67
N GLU A 39 4.97 2.01 -10.95
CA GLU A 39 6.30 1.72 -11.49
C GLU A 39 7.12 0.92 -10.47
N LEU A 40 8.14 0.19 -10.96
CA LEU A 40 8.99 -0.63 -10.10
C LEU A 40 9.67 0.20 -8.99
N ASN A 41 10.11 1.43 -9.31
CA ASN A 41 10.74 2.31 -8.33
C ASN A 41 9.75 2.80 -7.26
N ASP A 42 8.50 3.07 -7.63
CA ASP A 42 7.47 3.47 -6.66
C ASP A 42 7.13 2.30 -5.73
N ARG A 43 7.00 1.09 -6.28
CA ARG A 43 6.80 -0.13 -5.47
C ARG A 43 7.95 -0.35 -4.51
N LYS A 44 9.19 -0.17 -4.94
CA LYS A 44 10.35 -0.22 -4.03
C LYS A 44 10.30 0.88 -2.97
N GLY A 45 9.86 2.09 -3.31
CA GLY A 45 9.63 3.17 -2.35
C GLY A 45 8.61 2.82 -1.28
N VAL A 46 7.48 2.22 -1.67
CA VAL A 46 6.47 1.69 -0.72
C VAL A 46 7.10 0.64 0.20
N TYR A 47 7.84 -0.32 -0.35
CA TYR A 47 8.49 -1.37 0.43
C TYR A 47 9.51 -0.84 1.44
N GLU A 48 10.34 0.13 1.06
CA GLU A 48 11.27 0.78 1.99
C GLU A 48 10.55 1.45 3.15
N MET A 49 9.40 2.11 2.90
CA MET A 49 8.61 2.73 3.97
C MET A 49 7.88 1.69 4.84
N LEU A 50 7.53 0.52 4.31
CA LEU A 50 7.00 -0.59 5.10
C LEU A 50 8.05 -1.19 6.04
N LYS A 51 9.32 -1.27 5.62
CA LYS A 51 10.42 -1.63 6.52
C LYS A 51 10.61 -0.59 7.62
N TRP A 52 10.55 0.70 7.26
CA TRP A 52 10.58 1.77 8.27
C TRP A 52 9.42 1.64 9.27
N ALA A 53 8.20 1.32 8.80
CA ALA A 53 7.03 1.13 9.66
C ALA A 53 7.21 -0.03 10.64
N GLU A 54 7.83 -1.14 10.22
CA GLU A 54 8.18 -2.29 11.07
C GLU A 54 9.06 -1.87 12.26
N ASP A 55 10.00 -0.95 12.05
CA ASP A 55 10.86 -0.40 13.11
C ASP A 55 10.16 0.66 14.00
N HIS A 56 8.96 1.13 13.62
CA HIS A 56 8.24 2.22 14.28
C HIS A 56 6.77 1.84 14.56
N PRO A 57 6.50 0.78 15.34
CA PRO A 57 5.14 0.29 15.59
C PRO A 57 4.24 1.29 16.33
N ASP A 58 4.82 2.20 17.12
CA ASP A 58 4.08 3.22 17.88
C ASP A 58 3.70 4.45 17.03
N PHE A 59 4.04 4.47 15.74
CA PHE A 59 3.63 5.54 14.85
C PHE A 59 2.11 5.51 14.62
N HIS A 60 1.48 6.69 14.50
CA HIS A 60 0.05 6.84 14.24
C HIS A 60 -0.24 6.67 12.73
N PHE A 61 -0.30 5.43 12.26
CA PHE A 61 -0.52 5.13 10.84
C PHE A 61 -1.92 5.50 10.37
N GLU A 62 -2.92 5.46 11.27
CA GLU A 62 -4.30 5.84 10.94
C GLU A 62 -4.42 7.33 10.57
N SER A 63 -3.48 8.16 11.03
CA SER A 63 -3.50 9.61 10.77
C SER A 63 -2.88 10.00 9.43
N ILE A 64 -2.19 9.08 8.74
CA ILE A 64 -1.49 9.37 7.46
C ILE A 64 -2.45 9.95 6.42
N MET A 65 -3.72 9.53 6.43
CA MET A 65 -4.73 9.95 5.46
C MET A 65 -5.56 11.15 5.91
N GLU A 66 -5.28 11.77 7.06
CA GLU A 66 -6.11 12.87 7.62
C GLU A 66 -6.23 14.07 6.68
N ASN A 67 -5.16 14.37 5.93
CA ASN A 67 -5.10 15.51 5.00
C ASN A 67 -5.29 15.08 3.53
N ALA A 68 -5.54 13.79 3.27
CA ALA A 68 -5.71 13.29 1.92
C ALA A 68 -7.11 13.66 1.38
N PRO A 69 -7.28 13.92 0.06
CA PRO A 69 -8.57 14.20 -0.55
C PRO A 69 -9.42 12.92 -0.73
N VAL A 70 -9.61 12.16 0.35
CA VAL A 70 -10.40 10.94 0.38
C VAL A 70 -11.76 11.18 1.05
N ARG A 71 -12.78 10.47 0.57
CA ARG A 71 -14.12 10.59 1.16
C ARG A 71 -14.23 9.72 2.41
N GLY A 72 -14.45 10.35 3.56
CA GLY A 72 -14.70 9.69 4.84
C GLY A 72 -13.45 9.56 5.69
N LYS A 73 -13.59 8.91 6.85
CA LYS A 73 -12.49 8.63 7.78
C LYS A 73 -12.10 7.16 7.67
N LEU A 74 -10.82 6.88 7.90
CA LEU A 74 -10.38 5.51 8.11
C LEU A 74 -11.09 4.98 9.36
N LYS A 75 -11.65 3.78 9.25
CA LYS A 75 -12.49 3.17 10.29
C LYS A 75 -11.79 2.08 11.09
N PHE A 76 -10.50 1.89 10.82
CA PHE A 76 -9.66 0.89 11.45
C PHE A 76 -8.78 1.59 12.49
N THR A 77 -8.51 0.88 13.58
CA THR A 77 -7.59 1.30 14.64
C THR A 77 -6.14 1.32 14.14
N ASN A 78 -5.25 2.01 14.84
CA ASN A 78 -3.83 2.02 14.48
C ASN A 78 -3.25 0.61 14.40
N ASP A 79 -3.56 -0.25 15.38
CA ASP A 79 -3.07 -1.64 15.43
C ASP A 79 -3.54 -2.47 14.24
N GLU A 80 -4.79 -2.27 13.81
CA GLU A 80 -5.33 -2.88 12.59
C GLU A 80 -4.57 -2.38 11.36
N VAL A 81 -4.36 -1.06 11.23
CA VAL A 81 -3.63 -0.49 10.09
C VAL A 81 -2.19 -1.00 10.05
N TYR A 82 -1.50 -1.00 11.20
CA TYR A 82 -0.15 -1.54 11.32
C TYR A 82 -0.08 -3.02 10.90
N SER A 83 -0.99 -3.85 11.43
CA SER A 83 -1.07 -5.28 11.08
C SER A 83 -1.31 -5.47 9.58
N TYR A 84 -2.16 -4.64 8.98
CA TYR A 84 -2.38 -4.63 7.54
C TYR A 84 -1.11 -4.25 6.76
N LEU A 85 -0.38 -3.21 7.18
CA LEU A 85 0.87 -2.80 6.54
C LEU A 85 1.93 -3.91 6.58
N MET A 86 2.04 -4.63 7.70
CA MET A 86 2.95 -5.78 7.81
C MET A 86 2.54 -6.92 6.86
N ASN A 87 1.25 -7.22 6.75
CA ASN A 87 0.76 -8.19 5.77
C ASN A 87 1.02 -7.73 4.32
N PHE A 88 0.89 -6.43 4.05
CA PHE A 88 1.20 -5.85 2.74
C PHE A 88 2.69 -5.98 2.43
N LYS A 89 3.58 -5.76 3.40
CA LYS A 89 5.02 -5.97 3.27
C LYS A 89 5.33 -7.42 2.87
N SER A 90 4.79 -8.40 3.60
CA SER A 90 4.98 -9.81 3.27
C SER A 90 4.42 -10.18 1.90
N PHE A 91 3.33 -9.54 1.48
CA PHE A 91 2.82 -9.69 0.11
C PHE A 91 3.79 -9.16 -0.96
N MET A 92 4.48 -8.04 -0.68
CA MET A 92 5.50 -7.50 -1.58
C MET A 92 6.76 -8.36 -1.65
N GLU A 93 7.16 -8.96 -0.52
CA GLU A 93 8.32 -9.87 -0.43
C GLU A 93 8.09 -11.21 -1.14
N ASN A 94 6.83 -11.61 -1.35
CA ASN A 94 6.51 -12.86 -1.99
C ASN A 94 6.88 -12.85 -3.49
N GLU A 95 7.91 -13.63 -3.83
CA GLU A 95 8.46 -13.76 -5.17
C GLU A 95 7.44 -14.21 -6.22
N GLU A 96 6.39 -14.96 -5.83
CA GLU A 96 5.34 -15.42 -6.74
C GLU A 96 4.60 -14.25 -7.41
N PHE A 97 4.46 -13.12 -6.70
CA PHE A 97 3.76 -11.94 -7.22
C PHE A 97 4.70 -10.97 -7.95
N GLY A 98 6.01 -11.08 -7.75
CA GLY A 98 7.02 -10.28 -8.46
C GLY A 98 6.93 -8.77 -8.21
N LEU A 99 6.35 -8.34 -7.09
CA LEU A 99 6.07 -6.92 -6.83
C LEU A 99 7.33 -6.05 -6.72
N LEU A 100 8.48 -6.64 -6.37
CA LEU A 100 9.76 -5.94 -6.22
C LEU A 100 10.74 -6.17 -7.38
N THR A 101 10.35 -6.93 -8.41
CA THR A 101 11.25 -7.37 -9.48
C THR A 101 10.69 -7.20 -10.89
N ASP A 102 9.36 -7.30 -11.08
CA ASP A 102 8.71 -7.13 -12.39
C ASP A 102 8.81 -5.67 -12.83
N ASP A 103 9.56 -5.37 -13.90
CA ASP A 103 9.79 -4.02 -14.45
C ASP A 103 8.97 -3.76 -15.73
N ARG A 104 7.81 -4.41 -15.85
CA ARG A 104 6.91 -4.13 -16.97
C ARG A 104 6.42 -2.68 -16.96
N PRO A 105 6.12 -2.09 -18.13
CA PRO A 105 5.45 -0.80 -18.21
C PRO A 105 4.12 -0.80 -17.46
N THR A 106 3.76 0.35 -16.90
CA THR A 106 2.42 0.58 -16.37
C THR A 106 1.38 0.53 -17.49
N ASN A 107 0.14 0.25 -17.11
CA ASN A 107 -1.03 0.26 -17.98
C ASN A 107 -2.10 1.18 -17.38
N ARG A 108 -1.72 2.45 -17.17
CA ARG A 108 -2.63 3.44 -16.58
C ARG A 108 -3.65 3.90 -17.64
N PRO A 109 -4.94 4.05 -17.29
CA PRO A 109 -5.96 4.47 -18.25
C PRO A 109 -5.69 5.79 -18.98
N TRP A 110 -4.93 6.70 -18.37
CA TRP A 110 -4.57 8.01 -18.92
C TRP A 110 -3.25 8.01 -19.71
N GLU A 111 -2.55 6.88 -19.79
CA GLU A 111 -1.37 6.70 -20.66
C GLU A 111 -1.76 6.17 -22.06
N GLN A 112 -3.04 5.86 -22.27
CA GLN A 112 -3.58 5.37 -23.55
C GLN A 112 -4.08 6.49 -24.47
N GLU A 113 -3.66 7.74 -24.24
CA GLU A 113 -3.96 8.91 -25.08
C GLU A 113 -2.99 9.08 -26.26
#